data_AF-A0A662JF13-F1
#
_entry.id   AF-A0A662JF13-F1
#
_cell.length_a   1.000
_cell.length_b   1.000
_cell.length_c   1.000
_cell.angle_alpha   90.00
_cell.angle_beta   90.00
_cell.angle_gamma   90.00
#
_symmetry.space_group_name_H-M   'P 1'
#
loop_
_entity.id
_entity.type
_entity.pdbx_description
1 polymer ?
#
loop_
_entity_poly.entity_id
_entity_poly.type
_entity_poly.pdbx_seq_one_letter_code
_entity_poly.pdbx_strand_id
1 'polypeptide(L)' 'MDDVDRLYRRLKGVRARLKLQAREIERAVREGDLDKLRSLEERIIGLAYTKTCLRKEFEKRIGIRGPYKLTTR' A
#
# COMPACT_ATOMS: atom_id res chain seq x y z
N MET A 1 -0.62 12.42 -19.19
CA MET A 1 0.45 12.14 -18.20
C MET A 1 -0.09 12.20 -16.76
N ASP A 2 -0.97 13.15 -16.44
CA ASP A 2 -1.57 13.35 -15.10
C ASP A 2 -2.18 12.11 -14.42
N ASP A 3 -2.89 11.25 -15.15
CA ASP A 3 -3.59 10.12 -14.51
C ASP A 3 -2.65 9.03 -14.01
N VAL A 4 -1.52 8.81 -14.70
CA VAL A 4 -0.51 7.82 -14.29
C VAL A 4 0.21 8.31 -13.04
N ASP A 5 0.51 9.61 -12.97
CA ASP A 5 1.11 10.22 -11.79
C ASP A 5 0.18 10.23 -10.59
N ARG A 6 -1.12 10.52 -10.79
CA ARG A 6 -2.15 10.39 -9.73
C ARG A 6 -2.24 8.96 -9.22
N LEU A 7 -2.24 7.98 -10.11
CA LEU A 7 -2.27 6.56 -9.76
C LEU A 7 -1.01 6.15 -8.99
N TYR A 8 0.17 6.61 -9.43
CA TYR A 8 1.44 6.38 -8.73
C TYR A 8 1.44 6.99 -7.32
N ARG A 9 0.99 8.24 -7.17
CA ARG A 9 0.88 8.92 -5.87
C ARG A 9 -0.07 8.18 -4.93
N ARG A 10 -1.23 7.72 -5.43
CA ARG A 10 -2.17 6.88 -4.67
C ARG A 10 -1.52 5.58 -4.21
N LEU A 11 -0.82 4.88 -5.10
CA LEU A 11 -0.10 3.65 -4.77
C LEU A 11 0.98 3.88 -3.71
N LYS A 12 1.74 4.98 -3.82
CA LYS A 12 2.71 5.38 -2.77
C LYS A 12 2.03 5.66 -1.44
N GLY A 13 0.88 6.35 -1.46
CA GLY A 13 0.08 6.62 -0.27
C GLY A 13 -0.37 5.35 0.45
N VAL A 14 -0.88 4.36 -0.29
CA VAL A 14 -1.27 3.05 0.27
C VAL A 14 -0.06 2.32 0.86
N ARG A 15 1.10 2.35 0.19
CA ARG A 15 2.35 1.76 0.74
C ARG A 15 2.81 2.45 2.02
N ALA A 16 2.69 3.77 2.11
CA ALA A 16 3.01 4.52 3.31
C ALA A 16 2.07 4.15 4.47
N ARG A 17 0.76 4.06 4.21
CA ARG A 17 -0.23 3.60 5.21
C ARG A 17 0.05 2.19 5.70
N LEU A 18 0.38 1.25 4.82
CA LEU A 18 0.77 -0.12 5.22
C LEU A 18 1.99 -0.12 6.17
N LYS A 19 2.98 0.73 5.92
CA LYS A 19 4.15 0.88 6.83
C LYS A 19 3.75 1.44 8.19
N LEU A 20 2.82 2.40 8.22
CA LEU A 20 2.31 2.95 9.48
C LEU A 20 1.54 1.89 10.28
N GLN A 21 0.66 1.13 9.61
CA GLN A 21 -0.08 0.04 10.23
C GLN A 21 0.85 -1.05 10.81
N ALA A 22 1.96 -1.38 10.12
CA ALA A 22 2.96 -2.31 10.65
C ALA A 22 3.57 -1.81 11.97
N ARG A 23 3.89 -0.51 12.07
CA ARG A 23 4.38 0.10 13.32
C ARG A 23 3.32 0.12 14.41
N GLU A 24 2.04 0.30 14.05
CA GLU A 24 0.93 0.23 14.99
C GLU A 24 0.72 -1.19 15.52
N ILE A 25 0.91 -2.22 14.69
CA ILE A 25 0.92 -3.63 15.15
C ILE A 25 2.04 -3.84 16.16
N GLU A 26 3.27 -3.44 15.83
CA GLU A 26 4.42 -3.60 16.74
C GLU A 26 4.13 -2.98 18.11
N ARG A 27 3.45 -1.83 18.12
CA ARG A 27 3.02 -1.17 19.36
C ARG A 27 1.91 -1.94 20.07
N ALA A 28 0.85 -2.33 19.36
CA ALA A 28 -0.28 -3.07 19.93
C ALA A 28 0.15 -4.44 20.51
N VAL A 29 1.10 -5.13 19.87
CA VAL A 29 1.71 -6.37 20.40
C VAL A 29 2.43 -6.11 21.72
N ARG A 30 3.20 -5.01 21.84
CA ARG A 30 3.88 -4.66 23.09
C ARG A 30 2.89 -4.27 24.20
N GLU A 31 1.79 -3.64 23.84
CA GLU A 31 0.72 -3.21 24.75
C GLU A 31 -0.22 -4.38 25.14
N GLY A 32 -0.16 -5.52 24.44
CA GLY A 32 -1.08 -6.64 24.64
C GLY A 32 -2.53 -6.36 24.20
N ASP A 33 -2.73 -5.35 23.34
CA ASP A 33 -4.06 -4.87 22.93
C ASP A 33 -4.61 -5.71 21.76
N LEU A 34 -5.31 -6.80 22.09
CA LEU A 34 -5.84 -7.78 21.13
C LEU A 34 -6.96 -7.20 20.25
N ASP A 35 -7.79 -6.30 20.77
CA ASP A 35 -8.88 -5.67 20.03
C ASP A 35 -8.32 -4.74 18.94
N LYS A 36 -7.29 -3.97 19.29
CA LYS A 36 -6.55 -3.15 18.32
C LYS A 36 -5.86 -3.99 17.27
N LEU A 37 -5.25 -5.13 17.65
CA LEU A 37 -4.64 -6.05 16.68
C LEU A 37 -5.67 -6.57 15.66
N ARG A 38 -6.87 -6.96 16.11
CA ARG A 38 -7.95 -7.41 15.21
C ARG A 38 -8.40 -6.29 14.26
N SER A 39 -8.55 -5.07 14.77
CA SER A 39 -8.88 -3.91 13.92
C SER A 39 -7.79 -3.60 12.88
N LEU A 40 -6.52 -3.73 13.26
CA LEU A 40 -5.37 -3.52 12.37
C LEU A 40 -5.30 -4.59 11.26
N GLU A 41 -5.66 -5.84 11.58
CA GLU A 41 -5.67 -6.94 10.62
C GLU A 41 -6.62 -6.67 9.44
N GLU A 42 -7.88 -6.33 9.72
CA GLU A 42 -8.87 -6.00 8.67
C GLU A 42 -8.40 -4.83 7.79
N ARG A 43 -7.83 -3.78 8.42
CA ARG A 43 -7.31 -2.62 7.71
C ARG A 43 -6.15 -2.98 6.79
N ILE A 44 -5.25 -3.86 7.23
CA ILE A 44 -4.11 -4.31 6.41
C ILE A 44 -4.57 -5.12 5.23
N ILE A 45 -5.52 -6.04 5.42
CA ILE A 45 -6.10 -6.83 4.32
C ILE A 45 -6.68 -5.89 3.26
N GLY A 46 -7.49 -4.90 3.66
CA GLY A 46 -8.05 -3.89 2.75
C GLY A 46 -6.99 -3.07 2.02
N LEU A 47 -5.95 -2.62 2.72
CA LEU A 47 -4.84 -1.87 2.12
C LEU A 47 -3.98 -2.73 1.17
N ALA A 48 -3.77 -4.01 1.50
CA ALA A 48 -3.02 -4.96 0.67
C ALA A 48 -3.76 -5.28 -0.63
N TYR A 49 -5.08 -5.48 -0.54
CA TYR A 49 -5.95 -5.61 -1.71
C TYR A 49 -5.88 -4.36 -2.59
N THR A 50 -6.09 -3.18 -1.99
CA THR A 50 -6.05 -1.89 -2.70
C THR A 50 -4.71 -1.68 -3.40
N LYS A 51 -3.58 -1.96 -2.71
CA LYS A 51 -2.23 -1.89 -3.29
C LYS A 51 -2.10 -2.80 -4.51
N THR A 52 -2.66 -4.00 -4.44
CA THR A 52 -2.59 -4.99 -5.53
C THR A 52 -3.39 -4.52 -6.74
N CYS A 53 -4.60 -4.01 -6.53
CA CYS A 53 -5.43 -3.44 -7.60
C CYS A 53 -4.75 -2.25 -8.27
N LEU A 54 -4.29 -1.27 -7.48
CA LEU A 54 -3.60 -0.09 -7.99
C LEU A 54 -2.30 -0.45 -8.71
N ARG A 55 -1.55 -1.44 -8.23
CA ARG A 55 -0.36 -1.95 -8.94
C ARG A 55 -0.73 -2.51 -10.30
N LYS A 56 -1.71 -3.41 -10.37
CA LYS A 56 -2.14 -4.04 -11.63
C LYS A 56 -2.63 -2.98 -12.62
N GLU A 57 -3.38 -2.00 -12.15
CA GLU A 57 -3.83 -0.88 -12.99
C GLU A 57 -2.65 -0.05 -13.49
N PHE A 58 -1.69 0.25 -12.61
CA PHE A 58 -0.51 1.02 -12.97
C PHE A 58 0.31 0.28 -14.03
N GLU A 59 0.64 -0.98 -13.80
CA GLU A 59 1.35 -1.85 -14.75
C GLU A 59 0.64 -1.93 -16.10
N LYS A 60 -0.70 -2.02 -16.11
CA LYS A 60 -1.49 -2.00 -17.35
C LYS A 60 -1.36 -0.67 -18.11
N ARG A 61 -1.31 0.47 -17.40
CA ARG A 61 -1.19 1.80 -18.03
C ARG A 61 0.22 2.09 -18.52
N ILE A 62 1.26 1.64 -17.81
CA ILE A 62 2.66 1.92 -18.17
C ILE A 62 3.31 0.83 -19.04
N GLY A 63 2.67 -0.33 -19.18
CA GLY A 63 3.17 -1.45 -19.99
C GLY A 63 4.39 -2.18 -19.40
N ILE A 64 4.83 -1.83 -18.19
CA ILE A 64 5.99 -2.42 -17.51
C ILE A 64 5.50 -3.24 -16.32
N ARG A 65 5.91 -4.51 -16.23
CA ARG A 65 5.73 -5.35 -15.04
C ARG A 65 7.00 -5.31 -14.18
N GLY A 66 6.86 -5.13 -12.87
CA GLY A 66 7.99 -5.24 -11.93
C GLY A 66 8.24 -3.99 -11.07
N PRO A 67 9.32 -3.98 -10.27
CA PRO A 67 9.59 -2.89 -9.33
C PRO A 67 9.75 -1.57 -10.08
N TYR A 68 8.84 -0.65 -9.79
CA TYR A 68 8.63 0.65 -10.44
C TYR A 68 9.91 1.48 -10.53
N LYS A 69 10.73 1.24 -11.55
CA LYS A 69 11.68 2.22 -12.04
C LYS A 69 10.98 2.89 -13.21
N LEU A 70 10.46 4.09 -12.97
CA LEU A 70 10.31 5.05 -14.07
C LEU A 70 11.73 5.21 -14.61
N THR A 71 12.04 4.55 -15.73
CA THR A 71 13.22 4.89 -16.50
C THR A 71 12.99 6.31 -16.97
N THR A 72 13.58 7.27 -16.24
CA THR A 72 13.80 8.62 -16.73
C THR A 72 14.55 8.45 -18.05
N ARG A 73 13.85 8.71 -19.16
CA ARG A 73 14.48 8.84 -20.47
C ARG A 73 15.32 10.10 -20.49
#